data_AF-A0A9E5M640-F1
#
_entry.id   AF-A0A9E5M640-F1
#
_cell.length_a   1.000
_cell.length_b   1.000
_cell.length_c   1.000
_cell.angle_alpha   90.00
_cell.angle_beta   90.00
_cell.angle_gamma   90.00
#
_symmetry.space_group_name_H-M   'P 1'
#
loop_
_entity.id
_entity.type
_entity.pdbx_description
1 polymer ?
#
loop_
_entity_poly.entity_id
_entity_poly.type
_entity_poly.pdbx_seq_one_letter_code
_entity_poly.pdbx_strand_id
1 'polypeptide(L)'
;AILGLSGGIDSALVLALAVDAMGADKIHAVMMPSPYTADISWLDARDMAKRLNVRYDEIAIAPLFEGFKSALSDQFKGLAEDTTEENIQARVRGTLLMAMSNKTGAIVLTTGNKSEMATGYCTLYGDMAGGFAVIKDVVKTQVFQLAHWRNQHDPYGTGANPIPERIITRPPSAELRADQKDQDSLPPYEVLDAIVQRYMENDEGIHALEADGFERADVEKVTRLIKLNEYKRRQSPVGIRVTHRSFGKDWRYPITNRFRA
;
A
#
# COMPACT_ATOMS: atom_id res chain seq x y z
N ALA A 1 7.20 16.80 3.32
CA ALA A 1 7.12 15.33 3.30
C ALA A 1 7.40 14.82 1.89
N ILE A 2 7.77 13.56 1.74
CA ILE A 2 8.00 12.88 0.47
C ILE A 2 7.18 11.59 0.41
N LEU A 3 6.67 11.21 -0.75
CA LEU A 3 5.97 9.93 -0.95
C LEU A 3 6.17 9.38 -2.35
N GLY A 4 6.09 8.06 -2.49
CA GLY A 4 6.04 7.39 -3.78
C GLY A 4 4.64 7.49 -4.37
N LEU A 5 4.51 8.07 -5.57
CA LEU A 5 3.24 8.17 -6.30
C LEU A 5 3.20 7.12 -7.40
N SER A 6 2.49 6.00 -7.17
CA SER A 6 2.45 4.86 -8.09
C SER A 6 1.44 5.00 -9.22
N GLY A 7 0.55 6.00 -9.13
CA GLY A 7 -0.67 6.08 -9.95
C GLY A 7 -1.82 5.22 -9.42
N GLY A 8 -1.58 4.42 -8.37
CA GLY A 8 -2.61 3.66 -7.65
C GLY A 8 -3.34 4.50 -6.60
N ILE A 9 -4.54 4.05 -6.24
CA ILE A 9 -5.49 4.80 -5.39
C ILE A 9 -4.96 5.12 -4.00
N ASP A 10 -4.18 4.24 -3.38
CA ASP A 10 -3.68 4.46 -2.02
C ASP A 10 -2.69 5.63 -1.98
N SER A 11 -1.74 5.65 -2.92
CA SER A 11 -0.78 6.75 -3.03
C SER A 11 -1.43 8.06 -3.44
N ALA A 12 -2.49 8.00 -4.27
CA ALA A 12 -3.29 9.16 -4.63
C ALA A 12 -4.00 9.74 -3.39
N LEU A 13 -4.72 8.91 -2.63
CA LEU A 13 -5.39 9.37 -1.41
C LEU A 13 -4.39 9.97 -0.41
N VAL A 14 -3.24 9.32 -0.20
CA VAL A 14 -2.19 9.85 0.69
C VAL A 14 -1.65 11.19 0.19
N LEU A 15 -1.47 11.37 -1.12
CA LEU A 15 -1.03 12.65 -1.68
C LEU A 15 -2.06 13.75 -1.41
N ALA A 16 -3.35 13.49 -1.66
CA ALA A 16 -4.42 14.45 -1.39
C ALA A 16 -4.47 14.84 0.10
N LEU A 17 -4.44 13.86 1.00
CA LEU A 17 -4.41 14.08 2.45
C LEU A 17 -3.17 14.86 2.90
N ALA A 18 -2.00 14.59 2.31
CA ALA A 18 -0.77 15.27 2.66
C ALA A 18 -0.79 16.76 2.24
N VAL A 19 -1.36 17.06 1.07
CA VAL A 19 -1.55 18.45 0.61
C VAL A 19 -2.56 19.18 1.48
N ASP A 20 -3.68 18.55 1.80
CA ASP A 20 -4.70 19.09 2.70
C ASP A 20 -4.12 19.43 4.09
N ALA A 21 -3.22 18.58 4.59
CA ALA A 21 -2.64 18.75 5.92
C ALA A 21 -1.48 19.76 5.99
N MET A 22 -0.65 19.87 4.95
CA MET A 22 0.64 20.58 5.02
C MET A 22 0.84 21.65 3.94
N GLY A 23 -0.03 21.72 2.94
CA GLY A 23 0.14 22.58 1.76
C GLY A 23 1.04 21.95 0.69
N ALA A 24 0.75 22.26 -0.58
CA ALA A 24 1.40 21.66 -1.73
C ALA A 24 2.91 21.94 -1.83
N ASP A 25 3.37 23.11 -1.36
CA ASP A 25 4.78 23.51 -1.37
C ASP A 25 5.65 22.69 -0.41
N LYS A 26 5.03 21.93 0.50
CA LYS A 26 5.71 21.03 1.45
C LYS A 26 5.72 19.59 0.98
N ILE A 27 5.12 19.26 -0.17
CA ILE A 27 5.00 17.89 -0.66
C ILE A 27 5.89 17.65 -1.87
N HIS A 28 6.62 16.54 -1.81
CA HIS A 28 7.37 16.01 -2.94
C HIS A 28 6.81 14.61 -3.29
N ALA A 29 6.17 14.49 -4.44
CA ALA A 29 5.74 13.22 -5.01
C ALA A 29 6.81 12.67 -5.94
N VAL A 30 7.11 11.37 -5.85
CA VAL A 30 8.12 10.73 -6.72
C VAL A 30 7.51 9.51 -7.39
N MET A 31 7.47 9.51 -8.72
CA MET A 31 7.11 8.34 -9.52
C MET A 31 8.36 7.54 -9.83
N MET A 32 8.31 6.22 -9.60
CA MET A 32 9.46 5.33 -9.73
C MET A 32 9.14 4.14 -10.64
N PRO A 33 9.06 4.36 -11.97
CA PRO A 33 8.60 3.35 -12.91
C PRO A 33 9.61 2.22 -13.07
N SER A 34 9.10 1.00 -13.21
CA SER A 34 9.83 -0.20 -13.61
C SER A 34 9.46 -0.60 -15.04
N PRO A 35 10.11 -1.62 -15.63
CA PRO A 35 9.72 -2.13 -16.95
C PRO A 35 8.28 -2.66 -17.04
N TYR A 36 7.64 -2.95 -15.89
CA TYR A 36 6.25 -3.43 -15.82
C TYR A 36 5.23 -2.33 -15.55
N THR A 37 5.68 -1.11 -15.27
CA THR A 37 4.78 0.02 -14.98
C THR A 37 3.99 0.40 -16.23
N ALA A 38 2.66 0.47 -16.11
CA ALA A 38 1.80 0.82 -17.22
C ALA A 38 1.89 2.32 -17.54
N ASP A 39 1.87 2.68 -18.83
CA ASP A 39 1.88 4.09 -19.28
C ASP A 39 0.76 4.90 -18.61
N ILE A 40 -0.41 4.28 -18.42
CA ILE A 40 -1.54 4.92 -17.76
C ILE A 40 -1.25 5.31 -16.30
N SER A 41 -0.53 4.48 -15.55
CA SER A 41 -0.16 4.75 -14.15
C SER A 41 0.76 5.95 -14.04
N TRP A 42 1.69 6.04 -15.00
CA TRP A 42 2.58 7.18 -15.11
C TRP A 42 1.85 8.48 -15.47
N LEU A 43 0.96 8.44 -16.46
CA LEU A 43 0.17 9.59 -16.87
C LEU A 43 -0.78 10.07 -15.76
N ASP A 44 -1.39 9.14 -15.01
CA ASP A 44 -2.27 9.43 -13.89
C ASP A 44 -1.52 10.09 -12.72
N ALA A 45 -0.32 9.59 -12.39
CA ALA A 45 0.54 10.19 -11.37
C ALA A 45 0.93 11.64 -11.74
N ARG A 46 1.32 11.87 -13.01
CA ARG A 46 1.63 13.21 -13.53
C ARG A 46 0.42 14.15 -13.48
N ASP A 47 -0.75 13.68 -13.91
CA ASP A 47 -1.98 14.50 -13.89
C ASP A 47 -2.32 14.91 -12.46
N MET A 48 -2.34 13.95 -11.53
CA MET A 48 -2.63 14.24 -10.13
C MET A 48 -1.65 15.23 -9.51
N ALA A 49 -0.34 15.05 -9.75
CA ALA A 49 0.68 15.96 -9.23
C ALA A 49 0.50 17.40 -9.75
N LYS A 50 0.09 17.55 -11.02
CA LYS A 50 -0.22 18.85 -11.61
C LYS A 50 -1.48 19.47 -11.00
N ARG A 51 -2.55 18.70 -10.81
CA ARG A 51 -3.81 19.18 -10.19
C ARG A 51 -3.59 19.75 -8.79
N LEU A 52 -2.73 19.09 -8.01
CA LEU A 52 -2.39 19.50 -6.65
C LEU A 52 -1.20 20.48 -6.56
N ASN A 53 -0.57 20.83 -7.69
CA ASN A 53 0.58 21.72 -7.77
C ASN A 53 1.72 21.34 -6.80
N VAL A 54 2.00 20.04 -6.68
CA VAL A 54 3.10 19.54 -5.85
C VAL A 54 4.38 19.41 -6.65
N ARG A 55 5.54 19.45 -5.97
CA ARG A 55 6.79 19.07 -6.59
C ARG A 55 6.72 17.60 -7.00
N TYR A 56 7.12 17.31 -8.23
CA TYR A 56 7.04 15.97 -8.80
C TYR A 56 8.28 15.62 -9.62
N ASP A 57 8.96 14.54 -9.22
CA ASP A 57 10.15 14.00 -9.87
C ASP A 57 9.91 12.54 -10.31
N GLU A 58 10.69 12.08 -11.29
CA GLU A 58 10.58 10.72 -11.83
C GLU A 58 11.94 10.05 -11.86
N ILE A 59 12.01 8.84 -11.29
CA ILE A 59 13.26 8.10 -11.14
C ILE A 59 13.03 6.66 -11.57
N ALA A 60 13.42 6.32 -12.80
CA ALA A 60 13.31 4.96 -13.30
C ALA A 60 14.16 3.99 -12.46
N ILE A 61 13.56 2.87 -12.05
CA ILE A 61 14.24 1.88 -11.19
C ILE A 61 14.93 0.76 -11.96
N ALA A 62 14.69 0.66 -13.27
CA ALA A 62 15.20 -0.44 -14.10
C ALA A 62 16.72 -0.65 -13.95
N PRO A 63 17.60 0.38 -13.99
CA PRO A 63 19.04 0.17 -13.82
C PRO A 63 19.43 -0.39 -12.46
N LEU A 64 18.72 0.02 -11.41
CA LEU A 64 18.96 -0.46 -10.04
C LEU A 64 18.46 -1.89 -9.87
N PHE A 65 17.27 -2.18 -10.41
CA PHE A 65 16.69 -3.52 -10.41
C PHE A 65 17.60 -4.53 -11.14
N GLU A 66 18.06 -4.20 -12.34
CA GLU A 66 19.00 -5.04 -13.09
C GLU A 66 20.35 -5.18 -12.37
N GLY A 67 20.81 -4.13 -11.69
CA GLY A 67 21.99 -4.20 -10.82
C GLY A 67 21.84 -5.25 -9.70
N PHE A 68 20.68 -5.31 -9.04
CA PHE A 68 20.38 -6.35 -8.04
C PHE A 68 20.31 -7.75 -8.68
N LYS A 69 19.64 -7.90 -9.83
CA LYS A 69 19.56 -9.18 -10.53
C LYS A 69 20.94 -9.70 -10.92
N SER A 70 21.80 -8.83 -11.44
CA SER A 70 23.18 -9.17 -11.80
C SER A 70 24.00 -9.54 -10.57
N ALA A 71 23.82 -8.87 -9.43
CA ALA A 71 24.57 -9.17 -8.21
C ALA A 71 24.18 -10.52 -7.57
N LEU A 72 22.96 -11.00 -7.83
CA LEU A 72 22.39 -12.24 -7.28
C LEU A 72 22.38 -13.41 -8.28
N SER A 73 22.92 -13.21 -9.49
CA SER A 73 22.77 -14.16 -10.61
C SER A 73 23.30 -15.55 -10.31
N ASP A 74 24.41 -15.64 -9.58
CA ASP A 74 25.03 -16.92 -9.23
C ASP A 74 24.22 -17.65 -8.15
N GLN A 75 23.70 -16.92 -7.16
CA GLN A 75 22.90 -17.49 -6.08
C GLN A 75 21.51 -17.95 -6.56
N PHE A 76 20.94 -17.27 -7.56
CA PHE A 76 19.61 -17.58 -8.09
C PHE A 76 19.66 -18.50 -9.32
N LYS A 77 20.83 -19.00 -9.70
CA LYS A 77 21.01 -19.81 -10.90
C LYS A 77 20.10 -21.04 -10.88
N GLY A 78 19.23 -21.14 -11.89
CA GLY A 78 18.30 -22.27 -12.07
C GLY A 78 17.01 -22.17 -11.26
N LEU A 79 16.80 -21.08 -10.52
CA LEU A 79 15.52 -20.78 -9.87
C LEU A 79 14.64 -19.94 -10.81
N ALA A 80 13.33 -20.16 -10.76
CA ALA A 80 12.37 -19.34 -11.49
C ALA A 80 12.16 -18.01 -10.75
N GLU A 81 11.87 -16.93 -11.51
CA GLU A 81 11.46 -15.67 -10.89
C GLU A 81 10.15 -15.86 -10.11
N ASP A 82 10.07 -15.22 -8.95
CA ASP A 82 8.90 -15.26 -8.09
C ASP A 82 8.71 -13.91 -7.37
N THR A 83 8.00 -13.92 -6.24
CA THR A 83 7.81 -12.71 -5.42
C THR A 83 9.13 -12.05 -4.97
N THR A 84 10.26 -12.73 -5.08
CA THR A 84 11.59 -12.21 -4.76
C THR A 84 11.95 -11.03 -5.66
N GLU A 85 11.84 -11.17 -6.97
CA GLU A 85 12.12 -10.11 -7.95
C GLU A 85 11.14 -8.94 -7.81
N GLU A 86 9.87 -9.23 -7.57
CA GLU A 86 8.85 -8.22 -7.25
C GLU A 86 9.24 -7.40 -6.00
N ASN A 87 9.67 -8.08 -4.93
CA ASN A 87 10.10 -7.45 -3.68
C ASN A 87 11.39 -6.63 -3.85
N ILE A 88 12.31 -6.99 -4.75
CA ILE A 88 13.50 -6.19 -5.04
C ILE A 88 13.08 -4.82 -5.59
N GLN A 89 12.14 -4.77 -6.54
CA GLN A 89 11.63 -3.52 -7.09
C GLN A 89 11.04 -2.62 -5.99
N ALA A 90 10.24 -3.19 -5.08
CA ALA A 90 9.69 -2.44 -3.95
C ALA A 90 10.79 -1.89 -3.02
N ARG A 91 11.82 -2.68 -2.70
CA ARG A 91 12.96 -2.25 -1.85
C ARG A 91 13.83 -1.18 -2.50
N VAL A 92 14.02 -1.23 -3.82
CA VAL A 92 14.71 -0.17 -4.56
C VAL A 92 13.96 1.15 -4.39
N ARG A 93 12.63 1.14 -4.56
CA ARG A 93 11.78 2.33 -4.36
C ARG A 93 11.87 2.87 -2.93
N GLY A 94 11.77 2.00 -1.93
CA GLY A 94 11.93 2.37 -0.53
C GLY A 94 13.30 3.01 -0.25
N THR A 95 14.37 2.43 -0.81
CA THR A 95 15.74 2.95 -0.66
C THR A 95 15.90 4.34 -1.28
N LEU A 96 15.34 4.58 -2.47
CA LEU A 96 15.37 5.90 -3.12
C LEU A 96 14.66 6.96 -2.28
N LEU A 97 13.44 6.68 -1.82
CA LEU A 97 12.68 7.61 -0.97
C LEU A 97 13.41 7.91 0.35
N MET A 98 13.99 6.89 0.98
CA MET A 98 14.76 7.05 2.20
C MET A 98 16.06 7.84 1.96
N ALA A 99 16.74 7.64 0.83
CA ALA A 99 17.92 8.43 0.47
C ALA A 99 17.58 9.91 0.26
N MET A 100 16.47 10.20 -0.42
CA MET A 100 15.96 11.57 -0.61
C MET A 100 15.54 12.20 0.72
N SER A 101 14.85 11.45 1.58
CA SER A 101 14.51 11.86 2.95
C SER A 101 15.76 12.23 3.74
N ASN A 102 16.78 11.36 3.77
CA ASN A 102 18.04 11.62 4.48
C ASN A 102 18.74 12.89 4.00
N LYS A 103 18.69 13.18 2.69
CA LYS A 103 19.35 14.35 2.11
C LYS A 103 18.58 15.66 2.35
N THR A 104 17.25 15.59 2.43
CA THR A 104 16.38 16.78 2.47
C THR A 104 15.74 17.04 3.83
N GLY A 105 15.80 16.07 4.75
CA GLY A 105 15.10 16.09 6.04
C GLY A 105 13.58 15.84 5.95
N ALA A 106 13.05 15.52 4.76
CA ALA A 106 11.62 15.29 4.57
C ALA A 106 11.21 13.89 5.05
N ILE A 107 10.18 13.80 5.91
CA ILE A 107 9.60 12.51 6.30
C ILE A 107 8.99 11.78 5.09
N VAL A 108 9.25 10.48 4.96
CA VAL A 108 8.59 9.61 3.97
C VAL A 108 7.21 9.18 4.50
N LEU A 109 6.16 9.44 3.74
CA LEU A 109 4.81 8.95 3.99
C LEU A 109 4.60 7.64 3.24
N THR A 110 4.28 6.56 3.96
CA THR A 110 3.95 5.26 3.35
C THR A 110 2.47 5.17 3.02
N THR A 111 2.14 4.41 1.99
CA THR A 111 0.79 4.38 1.41
C THR A 111 0.04 3.07 1.67
N GLY A 112 0.59 2.17 2.48
CA GLY A 112 -0.07 0.89 2.79
C GLY A 112 -1.36 1.06 3.58
N ASN A 113 -2.43 0.41 3.14
CA ASN A 113 -3.75 0.42 3.79
C ASN A 113 -3.92 -0.74 4.78
N LYS A 114 -5.03 -0.74 5.55
CA LYS A 114 -5.30 -1.76 6.59
C LYS A 114 -5.44 -3.16 6.00
N SER A 115 -6.03 -3.28 4.82
CA SER A 115 -6.27 -4.56 4.13
C SER A 115 -4.96 -5.23 3.72
N GLU A 116 -4.01 -4.45 3.20
CA GLU A 116 -2.65 -4.89 2.87
C GLU A 116 -1.86 -5.26 4.13
N MET A 117 -1.95 -4.46 5.19
CA MET A 117 -1.29 -4.77 6.46
C MET A 117 -1.88 -6.04 7.12
N ALA A 118 -3.19 -6.25 6.99
CA ALA A 118 -3.86 -7.44 7.49
C ALA A 118 -3.32 -8.69 6.81
N THR A 119 -3.31 -8.70 5.48
CA THR A 119 -2.92 -9.88 4.69
C THR A 119 -1.42 -9.99 4.44
N GLY A 120 -0.65 -8.97 4.81
CA GLY A 120 0.77 -8.83 4.52
C GLY A 120 1.07 -8.70 3.03
N TYR A 121 0.13 -8.15 2.27
CA TYR A 121 0.30 -7.77 0.87
C TYR A 121 1.13 -6.48 0.77
N CYS A 122 2.35 -6.57 1.28
CA CYS A 122 3.30 -5.49 1.47
C CYS A 122 4.72 -6.05 1.56
N THR A 123 5.70 -5.24 1.18
CA THR A 123 7.11 -5.59 1.19
C THR A 123 7.80 -4.91 2.36
N LEU A 124 8.34 -5.70 3.28
CA LEU A 124 9.23 -5.17 4.31
C LEU A 124 10.42 -4.46 3.65
N TYR A 125 10.65 -3.23 4.10
CA TYR A 125 11.68 -2.32 3.59
C TYR A 125 11.47 -1.87 2.14
N GLY A 126 10.31 -2.18 1.55
CA GLY A 126 9.84 -1.66 0.28
C GLY A 126 8.79 -0.57 0.48
N ASP A 127 7.54 -0.86 0.14
CA ASP A 127 6.39 0.03 0.38
C ASP A 127 6.16 0.38 1.86
N MET A 128 6.69 -0.43 2.78
CA MET A 128 6.67 -0.16 4.22
C MET A 128 7.79 0.78 4.69
N ALA A 129 8.74 1.15 3.82
CA ALA A 129 9.86 2.01 4.18
C ALA A 129 9.42 3.48 4.30
N GLY A 130 9.18 3.94 5.52
CA GLY A 130 8.96 5.36 5.78
C GLY A 130 8.76 5.69 7.25
N GLY A 131 8.49 6.96 7.53
CA GLY A 131 8.37 7.49 8.89
C GLY A 131 6.93 7.50 9.42
N PHE A 132 5.94 7.55 8.53
CA PHE A 132 4.54 7.65 8.92
C PHE A 132 3.59 7.01 7.90
N ALA A 133 2.68 6.16 8.37
CA ALA A 133 1.73 5.42 7.53
C ALA A 133 0.33 6.02 7.64
N VAL A 134 0.02 6.92 6.70
CA VAL A 134 -1.15 7.83 6.77
C VAL A 134 -2.47 7.07 6.83
N ILE A 135 -2.63 6.03 6.00
CA ILE A 135 -3.88 5.27 5.84
C ILE A 135 -3.77 3.83 6.39
N LYS A 136 -2.84 3.58 7.32
CA LYS A 136 -2.56 2.25 7.87
C LYS A 136 -3.78 1.56 8.52
N ASP A 137 -4.72 2.33 9.03
CA ASP A 137 -5.93 1.83 9.70
C ASP A 137 -7.21 2.06 8.88
N VAL A 138 -7.08 2.37 7.58
CA VAL A 138 -8.19 2.51 6.63
C VAL A 138 -8.23 1.28 5.73
N VAL A 139 -9.36 0.57 5.67
CA VAL A 139 -9.52 -0.59 4.76
C VAL A 139 -9.67 -0.15 3.31
N LYS A 140 -9.33 -1.01 2.35
CA LYS A 140 -9.28 -0.68 0.91
C LYS A 140 -10.61 -0.13 0.40
N THR A 141 -11.73 -0.73 0.76
CA THR A 141 -13.07 -0.27 0.41
C THR A 141 -13.32 1.17 0.89
N GLN A 142 -12.84 1.54 2.08
CA GLN A 142 -12.90 2.91 2.58
C GLN A 142 -11.92 3.84 1.87
N VAL A 143 -10.76 3.36 1.39
CA VAL A 143 -9.86 4.16 0.54
C VAL A 143 -10.59 4.64 -0.72
N PHE A 144 -11.34 3.76 -1.39
CA PHE A 144 -12.19 4.14 -2.54
C PHE A 144 -13.25 5.18 -2.15
N GLN A 145 -13.95 4.95 -1.04
CA GLN A 145 -14.98 5.88 -0.55
C GLN A 145 -14.40 7.26 -0.23
N LEU A 146 -13.25 7.32 0.44
CA LEU A 146 -12.57 8.56 0.78
C LEU A 146 -12.03 9.29 -0.45
N ALA A 147 -11.53 8.56 -1.45
CA ALA A 147 -11.10 9.16 -2.71
C ALA A 147 -12.27 9.83 -3.45
N HIS A 148 -13.41 9.13 -3.57
CA HIS A 148 -14.64 9.73 -4.12
C HIS A 148 -15.11 10.93 -3.30
N TRP A 149 -15.14 10.80 -1.97
CA TRP A 149 -15.53 11.89 -1.09
C TRP A 149 -14.63 13.11 -1.26
N ARG A 150 -13.31 12.93 -1.30
CA ARG A 150 -12.35 14.02 -1.46
C ARG A 150 -12.42 14.67 -2.84
N ASN A 151 -12.83 13.94 -3.88
CA ASN A 151 -13.09 14.56 -5.18
C ASN A 151 -14.35 15.43 -5.20
N GLN A 152 -15.35 15.07 -4.40
CA GLN A 152 -16.62 15.80 -4.27
C GLN A 152 -16.57 16.96 -3.28
N HIS A 153 -15.59 16.97 -2.37
CA HIS A 153 -15.46 17.96 -1.30
C HIS A 153 -14.06 18.57 -1.27
N ASP A 154 -13.97 19.89 -1.16
CA ASP A 154 -12.71 20.61 -0.91
C ASP A 154 -12.75 21.30 0.46
N PRO A 155 -12.70 20.51 1.56
CA PRO A 155 -12.91 21.03 2.91
C PRO A 155 -11.82 22.02 3.36
N TYR A 156 -10.66 22.03 2.69
CA TYR A 156 -9.50 22.84 3.06
C TYR A 156 -9.13 23.88 1.98
N GLY A 157 -9.89 23.99 0.89
CA GLY A 157 -9.60 24.94 -0.19
C GLY A 157 -8.29 24.67 -0.92
N THR A 158 -7.86 23.40 -0.96
CA THR A 158 -6.56 22.93 -1.49
C THR A 158 -6.68 22.37 -2.90
N GLY A 159 -7.88 22.41 -3.49
CA GLY A 159 -8.13 22.01 -4.86
C GLY A 159 -9.35 21.10 -4.97
N ALA A 160 -10.22 21.43 -5.93
CA ALA A 160 -11.35 20.60 -6.29
C ALA A 160 -10.92 19.41 -7.15
N ASN A 161 -11.53 18.24 -6.91
CA ASN A 161 -11.33 17.03 -7.72
C ASN A 161 -9.85 16.63 -7.96
N PRO A 162 -9.03 16.47 -6.90
CA PRO A 162 -7.60 16.29 -7.04
C PRO A 162 -7.20 14.91 -7.59
N ILE A 163 -8.00 13.86 -7.38
CA ILE A 163 -7.67 12.48 -7.78
C ILE A 163 -8.26 12.20 -9.17
N PRO A 164 -7.45 11.88 -10.20
CA PRO A 164 -7.99 11.48 -11.50
C PRO A 164 -8.95 10.29 -11.41
N GLU A 165 -10.11 10.39 -12.05
CA GLU A 165 -11.18 9.37 -11.97
C GLU A 165 -10.72 7.97 -12.41
N ARG A 166 -9.76 7.91 -13.35
CA ARG A 166 -9.17 6.63 -13.80
C ARG A 166 -8.41 5.92 -12.69
N ILE A 167 -7.81 6.64 -11.74
CA ILE A 167 -7.17 6.03 -10.55
C ILE A 167 -8.20 5.31 -9.69
N ILE A 168 -9.42 5.86 -9.60
CA ILE A 168 -10.48 5.33 -8.74
C ILE A 168 -11.22 4.17 -9.41
N THR A 169 -11.41 4.22 -10.72
CA THR A 169 -12.22 3.22 -11.45
C THR A 169 -11.42 2.01 -11.94
N ARG A 170 -10.09 2.09 -12.00
CA ARG A 170 -9.25 0.97 -12.43
C ARG A 170 -9.09 -0.08 -11.31
N PRO A 171 -8.93 -1.37 -11.67
CA PRO A 171 -8.60 -2.41 -10.70
C PRO A 171 -7.27 -2.10 -9.97
N PRO A 172 -7.18 -2.38 -8.67
CA PRO A 172 -5.96 -2.18 -7.90
C PRO A 172 -4.87 -3.19 -8.30
N SER A 173 -3.63 -2.70 -8.38
CA SER A 173 -2.44 -3.46 -8.78
C SER A 173 -1.17 -2.81 -8.24
N ALA A 174 -0.18 -3.64 -7.88
CA ALA A 174 1.17 -3.22 -7.51
C ALA A 174 2.12 -3.03 -8.72
N GLU A 175 1.75 -3.50 -9.91
CA GLU A 175 2.53 -3.41 -11.17
C GLU A 175 4.00 -3.86 -11.03
N LEU A 176 4.23 -4.97 -10.31
CA LEU A 176 5.56 -5.56 -10.10
C LEU A 176 5.90 -6.65 -11.12
N ARG A 177 4.89 -7.18 -11.82
CA ARG A 177 5.01 -8.12 -12.94
C ARG A 177 3.92 -7.84 -13.98
N ALA A 178 4.07 -8.43 -15.17
CA ALA A 178 3.09 -8.28 -16.24
C ALA A 178 1.67 -8.72 -15.80
N ASP A 179 0.68 -7.92 -16.17
CA ASP A 179 -0.75 -8.16 -15.97
C ASP A 179 -1.18 -8.46 -14.52
N GLN A 180 -0.39 -8.03 -13.53
CA GLN A 180 -0.65 -8.29 -12.11
C GLN A 180 -1.95 -7.64 -11.63
N LYS A 181 -2.75 -8.40 -10.86
CA LYS A 181 -3.88 -7.88 -10.08
C LYS A 181 -3.77 -8.37 -8.63
N ASP A 182 -4.21 -7.56 -7.68
CA ASP A 182 -4.19 -7.96 -6.26
C ASP A 182 -5.05 -9.20 -6.02
N GLN A 183 -6.17 -9.29 -6.74
CA GLN A 183 -7.14 -10.40 -6.72
C GLN A 183 -6.58 -11.72 -7.28
N ASP A 184 -5.40 -11.73 -7.90
CA ASP A 184 -4.72 -12.98 -8.27
C ASP A 184 -4.37 -13.81 -7.01
N SER A 185 -4.26 -13.15 -5.86
CA SER A 185 -3.77 -13.75 -4.61
C SER A 185 -4.67 -13.51 -3.41
N LEU A 186 -5.66 -12.62 -3.49
CA LEU A 186 -6.58 -12.25 -2.42
C LEU A 186 -8.04 -12.38 -2.87
N PRO A 187 -9.00 -12.62 -1.95
CA PRO A 187 -10.42 -12.44 -2.25
C PRO A 187 -10.73 -10.99 -2.69
N PRO A 188 -11.89 -10.73 -3.31
CA PRO A 188 -12.36 -9.36 -3.56
C PRO A 188 -12.32 -8.51 -2.29
N TYR A 189 -12.00 -7.22 -2.43
CA TYR A 189 -11.78 -6.35 -1.27
C TYR A 189 -13.04 -6.19 -0.41
N GLU A 190 -14.24 -6.25 -0.98
CA GLU A 190 -15.49 -6.23 -0.20
C GLU A 190 -15.58 -7.43 0.75
N VAL A 191 -15.16 -8.61 0.28
CA VAL A 191 -15.14 -9.85 1.07
C VAL A 191 -14.00 -9.80 2.08
N LEU A 192 -12.80 -9.45 1.63
CA LEU A 192 -11.61 -9.37 2.47
C LEU A 192 -11.80 -8.38 3.62
N ASP A 193 -12.25 -7.16 3.33
CA ASP A 193 -12.40 -6.11 4.33
C ASP A 193 -13.49 -6.46 5.34
N ALA A 194 -14.58 -7.09 4.91
CA ALA A 194 -15.63 -7.56 5.81
C ALA A 194 -15.12 -8.67 6.75
N ILE A 195 -14.32 -9.62 6.22
CA ILE A 195 -13.66 -10.65 7.06
C ILE A 195 -12.69 -9.98 8.03
N VAL A 196 -11.86 -9.04 7.58
CA VAL A 196 -10.92 -8.31 8.45
C VAL A 196 -11.67 -7.57 9.56
N GLN A 197 -12.74 -6.85 9.25
CA GLN A 197 -13.52 -6.13 10.24
C GLN A 197 -14.10 -7.07 11.30
N ARG A 198 -14.76 -8.16 10.88
CA ARG A 198 -15.40 -9.09 11.82
C ARG A 198 -14.40 -9.89 12.64
N TYR A 199 -13.40 -10.47 11.99
CA TYR A 199 -12.40 -11.30 12.66
C TYR A 199 -11.43 -10.46 13.50
N MET A 200 -10.88 -9.38 12.93
CA MET A 200 -9.83 -8.59 13.59
C MET A 200 -10.38 -7.44 14.43
N GLU A 201 -11.45 -6.75 14.03
CA GLU A 201 -11.95 -5.62 14.82
C GLU A 201 -12.98 -6.05 15.87
N ASN A 202 -13.80 -7.07 15.57
CA ASN A 202 -14.89 -7.53 16.44
C ASN A 202 -14.62 -8.85 17.19
N ASP A 203 -13.44 -9.46 17.02
CA ASP A 203 -13.06 -10.75 17.65
C ASP A 203 -14.02 -11.91 17.32
N GLU A 204 -14.71 -11.85 16.17
CA GLU A 204 -15.63 -12.91 15.77
C GLU A 204 -14.89 -14.18 15.30
N GLY A 205 -15.38 -15.35 15.74
CA GLY A 205 -14.77 -16.63 15.40
C GLY A 205 -15.09 -17.09 13.97
N ILE A 206 -14.19 -17.89 13.38
CA ILE A 206 -14.29 -18.39 11.99
C ILE A 206 -15.67 -18.99 11.68
N HIS A 207 -16.22 -19.81 12.57
CA HIS A 207 -17.55 -20.43 12.36
C HIS A 207 -18.70 -19.43 12.30
N ALA A 208 -18.60 -18.28 12.98
CA ALA A 208 -19.62 -17.23 12.89
C ALA A 208 -19.57 -16.55 11.52
N LEU A 209 -18.38 -16.33 10.97
CA LEU A 209 -18.22 -15.80 9.62
C LEU A 209 -18.77 -16.79 8.57
N GLU A 210 -18.44 -18.08 8.70
CA GLU A 210 -18.98 -19.13 7.81
C GLU A 210 -20.52 -19.21 7.87
N ALA A 211 -21.10 -19.14 9.08
CA ALA A 211 -22.55 -19.18 9.28
C ALA A 211 -23.28 -17.99 8.64
N ASP A 212 -22.61 -16.84 8.52
CA ASP A 212 -23.13 -15.63 7.89
C ASP A 212 -22.87 -15.56 6.38
N GLY A 213 -22.40 -16.68 5.79
CA GLY A 213 -22.33 -16.85 4.33
C GLY A 213 -20.99 -16.49 3.69
N PHE A 214 -19.93 -16.26 4.48
CA PHE A 214 -18.59 -16.17 3.91
C PHE A 214 -18.08 -17.54 3.46
N GLU A 215 -17.50 -17.61 2.27
CA GLU A 215 -16.86 -18.82 1.77
C GLU A 215 -15.73 -19.26 2.71
N ARG A 216 -15.78 -20.52 3.14
CA ARG A 216 -14.79 -21.09 4.06
C ARG A 216 -13.35 -20.90 3.59
N ALA A 217 -13.11 -21.06 2.29
CA ALA A 217 -11.79 -20.88 1.70
C ALA A 217 -11.24 -19.46 1.90
N ASP A 218 -12.10 -18.44 1.81
CA ASP A 218 -11.71 -17.04 2.00
C ASP A 218 -11.46 -16.74 3.47
N VAL A 219 -12.33 -17.22 4.38
CA VAL A 219 -12.15 -17.04 5.83
C VAL A 219 -10.85 -17.70 6.30
N GLU A 220 -10.60 -18.96 5.92
CA GLU A 220 -9.37 -19.66 6.28
C GLU A 220 -8.14 -18.96 5.71
N LYS A 221 -8.20 -18.50 4.46
CA LYS A 221 -7.09 -17.80 3.79
C LYS A 221 -6.77 -16.47 4.47
N VAL A 222 -7.76 -15.60 4.68
CA VAL A 222 -7.57 -14.27 5.26
C VAL A 222 -7.10 -14.39 6.71
N THR A 223 -7.73 -15.23 7.54
CA THR A 223 -7.32 -15.41 8.94
C THR A 223 -5.92 -16.00 9.08
N ARG A 224 -5.54 -16.93 8.18
CA ARG A 224 -4.16 -17.44 8.10
C ARG A 224 -3.17 -16.35 7.72
N LEU A 225 -3.48 -15.52 6.72
CA LEU A 225 -2.61 -14.42 6.30
C LEU A 225 -2.45 -13.36 7.41
N ILE A 226 -3.53 -13.07 8.16
CA ILE A 226 -3.44 -12.23 9.35
C ILE A 226 -2.40 -12.82 10.31
N LYS A 227 -2.51 -14.09 10.69
CA LYS A 227 -1.57 -14.71 11.63
C LYS A 227 -0.12 -14.70 11.10
N LEU A 228 0.10 -15.08 9.84
CA LEU A 228 1.45 -15.21 9.27
C LEU A 228 2.20 -13.89 9.15
N ASN A 229 1.49 -12.78 8.97
CA ASN A 229 2.10 -11.48 8.69
C ASN A 229 2.27 -10.59 9.93
N GLU A 230 2.15 -11.17 11.14
CA GLU A 230 2.41 -10.46 12.39
C GLU A 230 3.81 -9.83 12.42
N TYR A 231 4.83 -10.55 11.92
CA TYR A 231 6.21 -10.05 11.89
C TYR A 231 6.38 -8.80 11.00
N LYS A 232 5.63 -8.70 9.90
CA LYS A 232 5.64 -7.51 9.03
C LYS A 232 5.01 -6.33 9.75
N ARG A 233 3.81 -6.52 10.31
CA ARG A 233 3.06 -5.46 11.00
C ARG A 233 3.81 -4.88 12.20
N ARG A 234 4.57 -5.70 12.93
CA ARG A 234 5.42 -5.27 14.04
C ARG A 234 6.53 -4.28 13.65
N GLN A 235 6.89 -4.24 12.37
CA GLN A 235 7.88 -3.31 11.81
C GLN A 235 7.26 -2.22 10.93
N SER A 236 5.93 -2.23 10.78
CA SER A 236 5.22 -1.19 10.04
C SER A 236 5.35 0.16 10.77
N PRO A 237 5.54 1.28 10.05
CA PRO A 237 5.59 2.60 10.66
C PRO A 237 4.35 2.90 11.51
N VAL A 238 4.48 3.87 12.42
CA VAL A 238 3.33 4.40 13.15
C VAL A 238 2.36 5.07 12.17
N GLY A 239 1.07 5.01 12.48
CA GLY A 239 0.01 5.60 11.66
C GLY A 239 -1.17 6.03 12.53
N ILE A 240 -2.18 6.61 11.89
CA ILE A 240 -3.40 7.09 12.55
C ILE A 240 -4.33 5.90 12.80
N ARG A 241 -4.90 5.82 14.00
CA ARG A 241 -5.99 4.90 14.33
C ARG A 241 -7.32 5.59 14.05
N VAL A 242 -8.13 5.00 13.16
CA VAL A 242 -9.46 5.52 12.80
C VAL A 242 -10.58 4.54 13.12
N THR A 243 -10.27 3.28 13.45
CA THR A 243 -11.27 2.30 13.93
C THR A 243 -11.17 2.06 15.44
N HIS A 244 -12.14 1.34 16.02
CA HIS A 244 -12.13 1.00 17.44
C HIS A 244 -11.05 -0.05 17.79
N ARG A 245 -10.48 -0.75 16.80
CA ARG A 245 -9.39 -1.70 17.00
C ARG A 245 -8.43 -1.72 15.80
N SER A 246 -7.21 -1.26 16.03
CA SER A 246 -6.17 -1.10 15.01
C SER A 246 -5.05 -2.13 15.13
N PHE A 247 -4.29 -2.34 14.04
CA PHE A 247 -3.01 -3.07 14.05
C PHE A 247 -1.87 -2.24 14.69
N GLY A 248 -2.18 -1.60 15.83
CA GLY A 248 -1.26 -0.82 16.64
C GLY A 248 -1.20 -1.38 18.06
N LYS A 249 -1.47 -0.53 19.05
CA LYS A 249 -1.45 -0.93 20.47
C LYS A 249 -2.63 -1.85 20.85
N ASP A 250 -3.66 -1.95 20.02
CA ASP A 250 -4.86 -2.76 20.26
C ASP A 250 -4.71 -4.23 19.82
N TRP A 251 -3.77 -4.51 18.91
CA TRP A 251 -3.49 -5.83 18.39
C TRP A 251 -2.14 -6.35 18.91
N ARG A 252 -2.18 -7.22 19.92
CA ARG A 252 -0.98 -7.73 20.60
C ARG A 252 -0.89 -9.25 20.50
N TYR A 253 -0.55 -9.74 19.31
CA TYR A 253 -0.40 -11.18 19.06
C TYR A 253 1.07 -11.59 18.98
N PRO A 254 1.43 -12.82 19.37
CA PRO A 254 2.80 -13.32 19.26
C PRO A 254 3.18 -13.53 17.79
N ILE A 255 4.44 -13.23 17.46
CA ILE A 255 5.05 -13.60 16.17
C ILE A 255 5.18 -15.12 16.10
N THR A 256 5.80 -15.73 17.12
CA THR A 256 5.91 -17.18 17.24
C THR A 256 4.57 -17.77 17.68
N ASN A 257 3.76 -18.19 16.71
CA ASN A 257 2.41 -18.66 16.96
C ASN A 257 2.12 -19.96 16.16
N ARG A 258 1.75 -21.04 16.86
CA ARG A 258 1.26 -22.30 16.26
C ARG A 258 -0.21 -22.58 16.57
N PHE A 259 -0.94 -21.61 17.13
CA PHE A 259 -2.36 -21.75 17.42
C PHE A 259 -3.16 -21.92 16.12
N ARG A 260 -3.77 -23.11 15.98
CA ARG A 260 -4.76 -23.42 14.95
C ARG A 260 -6.13 -23.29 15.61
N ALA A 261 -6.93 -22.36 15.10
CA ALA A 261 -8.32 -22.21 15.52
C ALA A 261 -9.15 -23.30 14.83
#